data_AF-A0AAW9I5D9-F1
#
_entry.id   AF-A0AAW9I5D9-F1
#
_cell.length_a   1.000
_cell.length_b   1.000
_cell.length_c   1.000
_cell.angle_alpha   90.00
_cell.angle_beta   90.00
_cell.angle_gamma   90.00
#
_symmetry.space_group_name_H-M   'P 1'
#
loop_
_entity.id
_entity.type
_entity.pdbx_description
1 polymer ?
#
loop_
_entity_poly.entity_id
_entity_poly.type
_entity_poly.pdbx_seq_one_letter_code
_entity_poly.pdbx_strand_id
1 'polypeptide(L)'
;ATSVNWGIIISIVLVFAIWFILTKTTLGFELRAVGHNKDAAEYAGIDVGKSILKSMAIAGLLAGVAGAIQVMGVTHNITVLAAQEGYGFDGIAVALIANSNPIGVIFSGLLFGAFKYGGIKMQSVG
;
A
#
# COMPACT_ATOMS: atom_id res chain seq x y z
N ALA A 1 3.71 26.05 -6.47
CA ALA A 1 3.77 25.64 -7.88
C ALA A 1 2.96 24.37 -8.02
N THR A 2 2.00 24.35 -8.94
CA THR A 2 1.05 23.26 -9.18
C THR A 2 1.79 22.02 -9.69
N SER A 3 2.36 21.22 -8.79
CA SER A 3 2.96 19.94 -9.13
C SER A 3 1.87 18.89 -9.13
N VAL A 4 1.32 18.61 -10.31
CA VAL A 4 0.63 17.34 -10.54
C VAL A 4 1.64 16.25 -10.18
N ASN A 5 1.44 15.65 -9.01
CA ASN A 5 2.37 14.70 -8.42
C ASN A 5 2.41 13.47 -9.32
N TRP A 6 3.53 13.26 -10.01
CA TRP A 6 3.77 12.06 -10.84
C TRP A 6 3.63 10.77 -10.01
N GLY A 7 3.68 10.89 -8.67
CA GLY A 7 3.35 9.82 -7.72
C GLY A 7 1.92 9.29 -7.83
N ILE A 8 0.94 10.06 -8.32
CA ILE A 8 -0.42 9.55 -8.61
C ILE A 8 -0.38 8.57 -9.79
N ILE A 9 0.38 8.89 -10.83
CA ILE A 9 0.56 8.01 -12.00
C ILE A 9 1.30 6.73 -11.57
N ILE A 10 2.36 6.86 -10.77
CA ILE A 10 3.13 5.70 -10.30
C ILE A 10 2.31 4.82 -9.36
N SER A 11 1.53 5.41 -8.46
CA SER A 11 0.66 4.63 -7.54
C SER A 11 -0.45 3.89 -8.28
N ILE A 12 -1.05 4.49 -9.32
CA ILE A 12 -2.02 3.81 -10.21
C ILE A 12 -1.36 2.60 -10.91
N VAL A 13 -0.15 2.78 -11.45
CA VAL A 13 0.60 1.71 -12.10
C VAL A 13 0.95 0.59 -11.10
N LEU A 14 1.37 0.96 -9.88
CA LEU A 14 1.69 0.00 -8.82
C LEU A 14 0.47 -0.81 -8.40
N VAL A 15 -0.69 -0.17 -8.24
CA VAL A 15 -1.92 -0.89 -7.90
C VAL A 15 -2.32 -1.83 -9.03
N PHE A 16 -2.19 -1.41 -10.29
CA PHE A 16 -2.46 -2.30 -11.43
C PHE A 16 -1.52 -3.51 -11.45
N ALA A 17 -0.23 -3.30 -11.15
CA ALA A 17 0.75 -4.38 -11.04
C ALA A 17 0.42 -5.34 -9.90
N ILE A 18 0.04 -4.84 -8.72
CA ILE A 18 -0.36 -5.64 -7.56
C ILE A 18 -1.65 -6.40 -7.86
N TRP A 19 -2.64 -5.75 -8.47
CA TRP A 19 -3.89 -6.41 -8.87
C TRP A 19 -3.60 -7.52 -9.87
N PHE A 20 -2.74 -7.30 -10.86
CA PHE A 20 -2.35 -8.35 -11.79
C PHE A 20 -1.64 -9.50 -11.09
N ILE A 21 -0.69 -9.22 -10.20
CA ILE A 21 0.04 -10.24 -9.44
C ILE A 21 -0.92 -11.07 -8.57
N LEU A 22 -1.85 -10.43 -7.87
CA LEU A 22 -2.79 -11.09 -6.96
C LEU A 22 -3.90 -11.86 -7.69
N THR A 23 -4.32 -11.41 -8.87
CA THR A 23 -5.49 -11.97 -9.58
C THR A 23 -5.10 -12.97 -10.69
N LYS A 24 -3.91 -12.82 -11.29
CA LYS A 24 -3.47 -13.66 -12.42
C LYS A 24 -2.34 -14.64 -12.10
N THR A 25 -1.70 -14.55 -10.93
CA THR A 25 -0.54 -15.38 -10.59
C THR A 25 -0.90 -16.45 -9.56
N THR A 26 -0.34 -17.66 -9.71
CA THR A 26 -0.46 -18.76 -8.73
C THR A 26 0.03 -18.34 -7.34
N LEU A 27 1.04 -17.47 -7.27
CA LEU A 27 1.52 -16.85 -6.03
C LEU A 27 0.41 -16.07 -5.30
N GLY A 28 -0.44 -15.32 -6.01
CA GLY A 28 -1.54 -14.58 -5.40
C GLY A 28 -2.59 -15.49 -4.76
N PHE A 29 -2.81 -16.67 -5.35
CA PHE A 29 -3.71 -17.68 -4.79
C PHE A 29 -3.13 -18.33 -3.53
N GLU A 30 -1.86 -18.73 -3.56
CA GLU A 30 -1.14 -19.26 -2.38
C GLU A 30 -1.15 -18.25 -1.23
N LEU A 31 -0.90 -16.97 -1.53
CA LEU A 31 -0.90 -15.89 -0.54
C LEU A 31 -2.27 -15.68 0.12
N ARG A 32 -3.35 -15.71 -0.66
CA ARG A 32 -4.72 -15.59 -0.12
C ARG A 32 -5.12 -16.82 0.69
N ALA A 33 -4.71 -18.02 0.26
CA ALA A 33 -4.98 -19.27 0.97
C ALA A 33 -4.26 -19.30 2.33
N VAL A 34 -2.97 -18.95 2.36
CA VAL A 34 -2.19 -18.85 3.61
C VAL A 34 -2.75 -17.77 4.54
N GLY A 35 -3.20 -16.63 3.99
CA GLY A 35 -3.82 -15.55 4.76
C GLY A 35 -5.16 -15.92 5.40
N HIS A 36 -5.92 -16.85 4.81
CA HIS A 36 -7.16 -17.35 5.40
C HIS A 36 -6.92 -18.42 6.46
N ASN A 37 -6.04 -19.39 6.20
CA ASN A 37 -5.68 -20.40 7.19
C ASN A 37 -4.35 -21.09 6.87
N LYS A 38 -3.31 -20.76 7.65
CA LYS A 38 -1.96 -21.32 7.51
C LYS A 38 -1.93 -22.85 7.61
N ASP A 39 -2.69 -23.42 8.54
CA ASP A 39 -2.65 -24.85 8.83
C ASP A 39 -3.32 -25.62 7.66
N ALA A 40 -4.44 -25.08 7.13
CA ALA A 40 -5.10 -25.66 5.96
C ALA A 40 -4.26 -25.55 4.67
N ALA A 41 -3.46 -24.48 4.52
CA ALA A 41 -2.56 -24.32 3.39
C ALA A 41 -1.39 -25.33 3.43
N GLU A 42 -0.85 -25.59 4.62
CA GLU A 42 0.20 -26.61 4.83
C GLU A 42 -0.35 -28.01 4.55
N TYR A 43 -1.58 -28.31 4.99
CA TYR A 43 -2.29 -29.55 4.64
C TYR A 43 -2.61 -29.68 3.14
N ALA A 44 -2.76 -28.57 2.42
CA ALA A 44 -2.98 -28.56 0.97
C ALA A 44 -1.69 -28.74 0.14
N GLY A 45 -0.52 -28.94 0.79
CA GLY A 45 0.77 -29.10 0.12
C GLY A 45 1.41 -27.79 -0.33
N ILE A 46 0.92 -26.63 0.14
CA ILE A 46 1.52 -25.33 -0.12
C ILE A 46 2.67 -25.13 0.87
N ASP A 47 3.84 -24.80 0.34
CA ASP A 47 5.02 -24.45 1.15
C ASP A 47 4.80 -23.06 1.78
N VAL A 48 4.21 -23.06 2.98
CA VAL A 48 3.81 -21.85 3.72
C VAL A 48 5.01 -20.94 3.96
N GLY A 49 6.18 -21.51 4.28
CA GLY A 49 7.42 -20.74 4.51
C GLY A 49 7.88 -19.96 3.28
N LYS A 50 7.89 -20.60 2.10
CA LYS A 50 8.23 -19.90 0.84
C LYS A 50 7.18 -18.87 0.44
N SER A 51 5.91 -19.14 0.72
CA SER A 51 4.81 -18.22 0.42
C SER A 51 4.90 -16.95 1.27
N ILE A 52 5.20 -17.09 2.57
CA ILE A 52 5.44 -15.97 3.49
C ILE A 52 6.65 -15.15 3.04
N LEU A 53 7.78 -15.80 2.73
CA LEU A 53 8.99 -15.09 2.30
C LEU A 53 8.75 -14.28 1.02
N LYS A 54 8.04 -14.86 0.05
CA LYS A 54 7.66 -14.15 -1.19
C LYS A 54 6.73 -12.96 -0.91
N SER A 55 5.75 -13.10 -0.01
CA SER A 55 4.89 -11.96 0.33
C SER A 55 5.64 -10.86 1.06
N MET A 56 6.52 -11.21 2.00
CA MET A 56 7.36 -10.22 2.68
C MET A 56 8.30 -9.50 1.72
N ALA A 57 8.90 -10.21 0.75
CA ALA A 57 9.74 -9.61 -0.27
C ALA A 57 8.97 -8.63 -1.16
N ILE A 58 7.76 -9.01 -1.61
CA ILE A 58 6.88 -8.14 -2.41
C ILE A 58 6.44 -6.92 -1.59
N ALA A 59 6.02 -7.11 -0.34
CA ALA A 59 5.61 -6.02 0.55
C ALA A 59 6.76 -5.04 0.81
N GLY A 60 7.98 -5.55 1.04
CA GLY A 60 9.18 -4.74 1.23
C GLY A 60 9.55 -3.92 -0.01
N LEU A 61 9.47 -4.52 -1.21
CA LEU A 61 9.68 -3.81 -2.47
C LEU A 61 8.67 -2.67 -2.65
N LEU A 62 7.38 -2.94 -2.41
CA LEU A 62 6.31 -1.95 -2.53
C LEU A 62 6.46 -0.81 -1.52
N ALA A 63 6.80 -1.13 -0.26
CA ALA A 63 7.06 -0.13 0.78
C ALA A 63 8.28 0.74 0.46
N GLY A 64 9.35 0.15 -0.09
CA GLY A 64 10.53 0.87 -0.54
C GLY A 64 10.24 1.84 -1.69
N VAL A 65 9.46 1.40 -2.69
CA VAL A 65 9.01 2.25 -3.80
C VAL A 65 8.12 3.39 -3.30
N ALA A 66 7.20 3.12 -2.37
CA ALA A 66 6.36 4.16 -1.76
C ALA A 66 7.20 5.22 -1.03
N GLY A 67 8.20 4.80 -0.25
CA GLY A 67 9.14 5.71 0.42
C GLY A 67 9.97 6.52 -0.57
N ALA A 68 10.47 5.90 -1.64
CA ALA A 68 11.25 6.58 -2.68
C ALA A 68 10.41 7.65 -3.42
N ILE A 69 9.15 7.36 -3.72
CA ILE A 69 8.21 8.33 -4.33
C ILE A 69 7.96 9.50 -3.39
N GLN A 70 7.79 9.25 -2.08
CA GLN A 70 7.59 10.32 -1.10
C GLN A 70 8.81 11.26 -1.03
N VAL A 71 10.01 10.68 -0.96
CA VAL A 71 11.27 11.44 -0.88
C VAL A 71 11.55 12.23 -2.16
N MET A 72 11.34 11.63 -3.34
CA MET A 72 11.59 12.30 -4.62
C MET A 72 10.49 13.31 -5.01
N GLY A 73 9.25 13.08 -4.57
CA GLY A 73 8.07 13.81 -5.04
C GLY A 73 7.65 15.02 -4.20
N VAL A 74 7.86 14.99 -2.87
CA VAL A 74 7.30 16.01 -1.97
C VAL A 74 8.33 17.08 -1.59
N THR A 75 9.58 16.70 -1.36
CA THR A 75 10.54 17.65 -0.79
C THR A 75 11.88 17.55 -1.51
N HIS A 76 12.17 18.51 -2.39
CA HIS A 76 13.53 18.82 -2.86
C HIS A 76 14.46 19.33 -1.72
N ASN A 77 14.11 19.06 -0.46
CA ASN A 77 14.88 19.37 0.74
C ASN A 77 14.79 18.17 1.68
N ILE A 78 15.92 17.84 2.30
CA ILE A 78 15.99 16.97 3.46
C ILE A 78 15.47 17.79 4.65
N THR A 79 14.21 18.21 4.65
CA THR A 79 13.57 18.58 5.91
C THR A 79 13.61 17.32 6.73
N VAL A 80 14.32 17.37 7.86
CA VAL A 80 14.38 16.34 8.88
C VAL A 80 12.95 15.85 9.11
N LEU A 81 12.56 14.79 8.38
CA LEU A 81 11.28 14.15 8.59
C LEU A 81 11.48 13.50 9.95
N ALA A 82 10.97 14.17 10.97
CA ALA A 82 10.71 13.53 12.25
C ALA A 82 10.01 12.22 11.88
N ALA A 83 10.72 11.13 12.14
CA ALA A 83 10.29 9.80 11.80
C ALA A 83 8.80 9.67 12.16
N GLN A 84 7.99 9.14 11.23
CA GLN A 84 6.61 8.69 11.48
C GLN A 84 5.48 9.74 11.28
N GLU A 85 5.24 10.20 10.04
CA GLU A 85 3.95 10.85 9.66
C GLU A 85 2.74 9.88 9.65
N GLY A 86 2.87 8.69 10.24
CA GLY A 86 1.77 7.74 10.40
C GLY A 86 1.29 7.04 9.12
N TYR A 87 1.88 7.30 7.94
CA TYR A 87 1.39 6.74 6.67
C TYR A 87 1.26 5.21 6.65
N GLY A 88 2.13 4.48 7.34
CA GLY A 88 2.00 3.03 7.49
C GLY A 88 0.78 2.63 8.32
N PHE A 89 0.49 3.37 9.40
CA PHE A 89 -0.67 3.14 10.26
C PHE A 89 -1.99 3.52 9.56
N ASP A 90 -2.00 4.67 8.88
CA ASP A 90 -3.10 5.09 8.02
C ASP A 90 -3.34 4.07 6.90
N GLY A 91 -2.26 3.51 6.34
CA GLY A 91 -2.31 2.44 5.35
C GLY A 91 -3.01 1.17 5.84
N ILE A 92 -2.86 0.80 7.11
CA ILE A 92 -3.58 -0.33 7.72
C ILE A 92 -5.09 -0.02 7.74
N ALA A 93 -5.49 1.18 8.16
CA ALA A 93 -6.89 1.59 8.18
C ALA A 93 -7.50 1.59 6.77
N VAL A 94 -6.79 2.12 5.78
CA VAL A 94 -7.21 2.13 4.37
C VAL A 94 -7.36 0.71 3.82
N ALA A 95 -6.43 -0.19 4.14
CA ALA A 95 -6.48 -1.59 3.70
C ALA A 95 -7.67 -2.36 4.31
N LEU A 96 -8.01 -2.08 5.56
CA LEU A 96 -9.18 -2.64 6.23
C LEU A 96 -10.49 -2.15 5.61
N ILE A 97 -10.61 -0.85 5.33
CA ILE A 97 -11.79 -0.29 4.64
C ILE A 97 -11.93 -0.89 3.23
N ALA A 98 -10.82 -1.12 2.55
CA ALA A 98 -10.79 -1.76 1.24
C ALA A 98 -11.05 -3.28 1.27
N ASN A 99 -11.16 -3.91 2.45
CA ASN A 99 -11.35 -5.34 2.63
C ASN A 99 -10.34 -6.20 1.83
N SER A 100 -9.06 -5.80 1.83
CA SER A 100 -8.00 -6.44 1.04
C SER A 100 -8.25 -6.54 -0.48
N ASN A 101 -9.22 -5.80 -1.01
CA ASN A 101 -9.49 -5.73 -2.45
C ASN A 101 -8.59 -4.65 -3.08
N PRO A 102 -7.72 -4.99 -4.05
CA PRO A 102 -6.77 -4.04 -4.63
C PRO A 102 -7.45 -2.81 -5.24
N ILE A 103 -8.64 -2.98 -5.80
CA ILE A 103 -9.42 -1.89 -6.41
C ILE A 103 -9.99 -0.97 -5.31
N GLY A 104 -10.41 -1.54 -4.19
CA GLY A 104 -10.94 -0.79 -3.05
C GLY A 104 -9.88 0.11 -2.40
N VAL A 105 -8.60 -0.30 -2.44
CA VAL A 105 -7.50 0.46 -1.85
C VAL A 105 -7.32 1.83 -2.52
N ILE A 106 -7.55 1.94 -3.84
CA ILE A 106 -7.46 3.22 -4.57
C ILE A 106 -8.50 4.20 -4.05
N PHE A 107 -9.77 3.77 -4.00
CA PHE A 107 -10.87 4.63 -3.57
C PHE A 107 -10.76 5.01 -2.10
N SER A 108 -10.43 4.05 -1.24
CA SER A 108 -10.21 4.28 0.20
C SER A 108 -9.03 5.21 0.44
N GLY A 109 -7.93 5.07 -0.30
CA GLY A 109 -6.75 5.94 -0.19
C GLY A 109 -7.03 7.38 -0.63
N LEU A 110 -7.78 7.55 -1.71
CA LEU A 110 -8.22 8.88 -2.18
C LEU A 110 -9.11 9.58 -1.13
N LEU A 111 -10.07 8.86 -0.56
CA LEU A 111 -10.96 9.38 0.46
C LEU A 111 -10.20 9.73 1.75
N PHE A 112 -9.28 8.88 2.19
CA PHE A 112 -8.45 9.15 3.37
C PHE A 112 -7.52 10.35 3.15
N GLY A 113 -6.93 10.47 1.95
CA GLY A 113 -6.18 11.65 1.55
C GLY A 113 -7.04 12.91 1.57
N ALA A 114 -8.24 12.86 0.98
CA ALA A 114 -9.18 13.98 0.98
C ALA A 114 -9.55 14.44 2.40
N PHE A 115 -9.77 13.51 3.34
CA PHE A 115 -10.01 13.85 4.75
C PHE A 115 -8.79 14.45 5.43
N LYS A 116 -7.58 13.90 5.20
CA LYS A 116 -6.35 14.44 5.78
C LYS A 116 -6.11 15.88 5.30
N TYR A 117 -6.19 16.13 3.99
CA TYR A 117 -6.02 17.47 3.43
C TYR A 117 -7.17 18.42 3.80
N GLY A 118 -8.41 17.92 3.83
CA GLY A 118 -9.59 18.70 4.23
C GLY A 118 -9.55 19.13 5.69
N GLY A 119 -9.17 18.22 6.59
CA GLY A 119 -9.03 18.50 8.02
C GLY A 119 -7.92 19.52 8.32
N ILE A 120 -6.74 19.37 7.68
CA ILE A 120 -5.62 20.30 7.85
C ILE A 120 -6.01 21.71 7.38
N LYS A 121 -6.73 21.83 6.24
CA LYS A 121 -7.21 23.14 5.76
C LYS A 121 -8.26 23.76 6.68
N MET A 122 -9.11 22.95 7.32
CA MET A 122 -10.12 23.45 8.24
C MET A 122 -9.51 23.92 9.57
N GLN A 123 -8.44 23.26 10.05
CA GLN A 123 -7.66 23.74 11.20
C GLN A 123 -6.84 25.00 10.91
N SER A 124 -6.37 25.19 9.67
CA SER A 124 -5.53 26.34 9.31
C SER A 124 -6.31 27.62 9.02
N VAL A 125 -7.63 27.53 8.81
CA VAL A 125 -8.52 28.68 8.53
C VAL A 125 -9.33 29.08 9.79
N GLY A 126 -9.17 28.35 10.89
CA GLY A 126 -9.70 28.69 12.21
C GLY A 126 -8.72 29.45 13.08
#